data_AF-A0A1G4ICI3-F1
#
_entry.id   AF-A0A1G4ICI3-F1
#
_cell.length_a   1.000
_cell.length_b   1.000
_cell.length_c   1.000
_cell.angle_alpha   90.00
_cell.angle_beta   90.00
_cell.angle_gamma   90.00
#
_symmetry.space_group_name_H-M   'P 1'
#
loop_
_entity.id
_entity.type
_entity.pdbx_description
1 polymer ?
#
loop_
_entity_poly.entity_id
_entity_poly.type
_entity_poly.pdbx_seq_one_letter_code
_entity_poly.pdbx_strand_id
1 'polypeptide(L)'
;MEGAAGGHDNRNASTKSLTAWQTNLEEEKCALLSAVGSADGKQNEECEEAVMFPGGGCNVVSAVNGAPAISVFPAKVGYFGYYFALGSVIAFYGVIFTSKGMSPSHIGLLLSFTPLANTVLFPTVTYIADRFQCSSHILVMCCIASSFFTAVFLLSNTTVAALISFHLLVVTRSPISPLLDQHTLSIFPKEGRVKDWGALRSFGALGWGVGSAVSATTVDLTSTWALASFLFAAGQVGVLYCVLRSKPYEVVERTPMQFHEVFLFVLHHRRLLLFLTASCFMGAGFALVNNFLFVFLETLGGSKVLMGLSLALTVSTEIPIFQNAKYFQELFTDRQMLSISMATWMLRVVGYSLLQNPWLVLLLEPLHGITFGFTWLPGVHIVNTVFPPNLSNSATGFLYFFVNGIGPITGSVLGGAIYEWLGPRVMFRAAAFVVFCVLVLFVFLDRYLEKEEAVSATAGDTLACTTDAVVAGEVRLSGESERC
;
A
#
# COMPACT_ATOMS: atom_id res chain seq x y z
N MET A 1 -14.82 -54.14 68.69
CA MET A 1 -15.90 -54.65 67.82
C MET A 1 -15.60 -54.07 66.44
N GLU A 2 -14.66 -54.67 65.70
CA GLU A 2 -14.92 -55.72 64.67
C GLU A 2 -15.84 -55.19 63.56
N GLY A 3 -15.52 -55.17 62.27
CA GLY A 3 -14.35 -55.63 61.52
C GLY A 3 -14.51 -55.40 60.00
N ALA A 4 -13.42 -55.69 59.26
CA ALA A 4 -13.29 -56.09 57.83
C ALA A 4 -13.74 -55.15 56.69
N ALA A 5 -13.22 -55.17 55.45
CA ALA A 5 -11.95 -55.47 54.78
C ALA A 5 -12.17 -55.29 53.24
N GLY A 6 -11.20 -54.73 52.51
CA GLY A 6 -11.09 -54.73 51.01
C GLY A 6 -11.90 -53.65 50.27
N GLY A 7 -11.49 -53.01 49.17
CA GLY A 7 -10.34 -53.14 48.28
C GLY A 7 -10.71 -52.49 46.91
N HIS A 8 -9.71 -51.92 46.23
CA HIS A 8 -9.65 -51.57 44.79
C HIS A 8 -10.47 -50.43 44.15
N ASP A 9 -9.75 -49.32 43.91
CA ASP A 9 -9.39 -48.76 42.58
C ASP A 9 -10.49 -48.57 41.51
N ASN A 10 -11.08 -47.37 41.47
CA ASN A 10 -12.20 -47.01 40.59
C ASN A 10 -11.79 -45.99 39.48
N ARG A 11 -10.60 -46.14 38.88
CA ARG A 11 -10.10 -45.25 37.80
C ARG A 11 -10.10 -45.85 36.38
N ASN A 12 -10.58 -47.07 36.18
CA ASN A 12 -10.48 -47.77 34.88
C ASN A 12 -11.80 -47.97 34.11
N ALA A 13 -12.93 -47.45 34.59
CA ALA A 13 -14.23 -47.60 33.91
C ALA A 13 -14.59 -46.42 32.99
N SER A 14 -14.07 -45.22 33.24
CA SER A 14 -14.37 -44.02 32.42
C SER A 14 -13.53 -43.91 31.15
N THR A 15 -12.36 -44.55 31.11
CA THR A 15 -11.46 -44.56 29.94
C THR A 15 -11.88 -45.55 28.86
N LYS A 16 -12.66 -46.60 29.18
CA LYS A 16 -13.13 -47.60 28.21
C LYS A 16 -14.39 -47.18 27.43
N SER A 17 -15.20 -46.26 27.94
CA SER A 17 -16.35 -45.72 27.20
C SER A 17 -15.97 -44.58 26.24
N LEU A 18 -14.94 -43.80 26.59
CA LEU A 18 -14.41 -42.72 25.75
C LEU A 18 -13.65 -43.24 24.52
N THR A 19 -12.89 -44.34 24.67
CA THR A 19 -12.18 -44.97 23.54
C THR A 19 -13.15 -45.63 22.56
N ALA A 20 -14.22 -46.28 23.03
CA ALA A 20 -15.25 -46.86 22.18
C ALA A 20 -16.04 -45.80 21.37
N TRP A 21 -16.27 -44.61 21.95
CA TRP A 21 -16.92 -43.50 21.26
C TRP A 21 -16.00 -42.85 20.20
N GLN A 22 -14.70 -42.80 20.46
CA GLN A 22 -13.70 -42.26 19.50
C GLN A 22 -13.45 -43.19 18.31
N THR A 23 -13.47 -44.51 18.49
CA THR A 23 -13.34 -45.47 17.37
C THR A 23 -14.51 -45.44 16.41
N ASN A 24 -15.75 -45.25 16.88
CA ASN A 24 -16.93 -45.14 16.00
C ASN A 24 -16.91 -43.86 15.14
N LEU A 25 -16.34 -42.76 15.65
CA LEU A 25 -16.21 -41.50 14.90
C LEU A 25 -15.12 -41.55 13.81
N GLU A 26 -14.06 -42.31 14.03
CA GLU A 26 -12.99 -42.52 13.05
C GLU A 26 -13.45 -43.48 11.92
N GLU A 27 -14.25 -44.51 12.24
CA GLU A 27 -14.87 -45.39 11.24
C GLU A 27 -15.91 -44.66 10.37
N GLU A 28 -16.74 -43.79 10.95
CA GLU A 28 -17.67 -42.93 10.18
C GLU A 28 -16.93 -41.93 9.27
N LYS A 29 -15.81 -41.36 9.73
CA LYS A 29 -14.97 -40.46 8.91
C LYS A 29 -14.32 -41.19 7.72
N CYS A 30 -13.82 -42.41 7.92
CA CYS A 30 -13.26 -43.22 6.84
C CYS A 30 -14.34 -43.63 5.81
N ALA A 31 -15.55 -43.98 6.26
CA ALA A 31 -16.67 -44.27 5.37
C ALA A 31 -17.08 -43.05 4.53
N LEU A 32 -17.13 -41.85 5.15
CA LEU A 32 -17.43 -40.58 4.46
C LEU A 32 -16.37 -40.18 3.43
N LEU A 33 -15.08 -40.36 3.75
CA LEU A 33 -13.98 -40.05 2.81
C LEU A 33 -13.94 -41.01 1.61
N SER A 34 -14.32 -42.28 1.80
CA SER A 34 -14.44 -43.23 0.71
C SER A 34 -15.64 -42.94 -0.22
N ALA A 35 -16.74 -42.41 0.33
CA ALA A 35 -17.93 -42.04 -0.44
C ALA A 35 -17.71 -40.78 -1.29
N VAL A 36 -16.99 -39.78 -0.76
CA VAL A 36 -16.68 -38.51 -1.46
C VAL A 36 -15.73 -38.74 -2.65
N GLY A 37 -14.83 -39.71 -2.57
CA GLY A 37 -13.94 -40.08 -3.68
C GLY A 37 -14.63 -40.72 -4.90
N SER A 38 -15.91 -41.10 -4.79
CA SER A 38 -16.66 -41.74 -5.90
C SER A 38 -17.53 -40.77 -6.72
N ALA A 39 -17.70 -39.52 -6.27
CA ALA A 39 -18.67 -38.58 -6.84
C ALA A 39 -18.10 -37.61 -7.87
N ASP A 40 -16.79 -37.42 -7.94
CA ASP A 40 -16.14 -36.54 -8.93
C ASP A 40 -15.28 -37.34 -9.92
N GLY A 41 -15.92 -37.73 -11.02
CA GLY A 41 -15.25 -38.37 -12.16
C GLY A 41 -14.36 -37.38 -12.92
N LYS A 42 -13.16 -37.10 -12.41
CA LYS A 42 -12.01 -36.64 -13.20
C LYS A 42 -10.73 -37.24 -12.63
N GLN A 43 -10.20 -38.23 -13.35
CA GLN A 43 -8.90 -38.84 -13.14
C GLN A 43 -7.80 -37.79 -13.15
N ASN A 44 -6.96 -37.76 -12.11
CA ASN A 44 -5.56 -37.38 -12.23
C ASN A 44 -4.75 -38.49 -11.56
N GLU A 45 -3.75 -38.98 -12.30
CA GLU A 45 -2.85 -40.08 -11.96
C GLU A 45 -1.95 -39.69 -10.79
N GLU A 46 -2.05 -40.44 -9.69
CA GLU A 46 -0.98 -40.83 -8.73
C GLU A 46 -1.65 -41.48 -7.51
N CYS A 47 -2.08 -42.74 -7.65
CA CYS A 47 -2.44 -43.58 -6.49
C CYS A 47 -1.24 -44.49 -6.20
N GLU A 48 -0.41 -44.14 -5.22
CA GLU A 48 0.55 -45.08 -4.64
C GLU A 48 -0.17 -46.11 -3.75
N GLU A 49 0.18 -47.38 -3.92
CA GLU A 49 -0.41 -48.55 -3.26
C GLU A 49 -0.31 -48.48 -1.73
N ALA A 50 -1.44 -48.63 -1.04
CA ALA A 50 -1.46 -48.91 0.39
C ALA A 50 -1.18 -50.41 0.63
N VAL A 51 0.03 -50.73 1.12
CA VAL A 51 0.39 -52.08 1.57
C VAL A 51 -0.05 -52.29 3.02
N MET A 52 -0.96 -53.24 3.25
CA MET A 52 -1.41 -53.66 4.58
C MET A 52 -0.42 -54.68 5.20
N PHE A 53 0.17 -54.35 6.35
CA PHE A 53 0.91 -55.33 7.17
C PHE A 53 0.04 -55.86 8.33
N PRO A 54 0.13 -57.16 8.69
CA PRO A 54 -0.68 -57.76 9.74
C PRO A 54 -0.06 -57.45 11.11
N GLY A 55 -0.64 -56.50 11.83
CA GLY A 55 -0.25 -56.16 13.20
C GLY A 55 -0.77 -54.78 13.56
N GLY A 56 -1.82 -54.73 14.38
CA GLY A 56 -2.57 -53.51 14.72
C GLY A 56 -1.68 -52.35 15.18
N GLY A 57 -1.61 -51.33 14.34
CA GLY A 57 -0.97 -50.06 14.60
C GLY A 57 -1.25 -49.13 13.42
N CYS A 58 -2.30 -48.32 13.52
CA CYS A 58 -2.56 -47.27 12.55
C CYS A 58 -1.54 -46.15 12.82
N ASN A 59 -0.33 -46.29 12.27
CA ASN A 59 0.53 -45.13 12.09
C ASN A 59 -0.04 -44.34 10.93
N VAL A 60 -0.90 -43.37 11.24
CA VAL A 60 -1.15 -42.26 10.33
C VAL A 60 0.22 -41.61 10.14
N VAL A 61 0.89 -41.98 9.04
CA VAL A 61 1.98 -41.17 8.52
C VAL A 61 1.37 -39.79 8.37
N SER A 62 1.83 -38.86 9.19
CA SER A 62 1.45 -37.47 9.11
C SER A 62 1.84 -36.96 7.73
N ALA A 63 0.93 -37.06 6.77
CA ALA A 63 0.94 -36.29 5.54
C ALA A 63 0.61 -34.82 5.88
N VAL A 64 1.37 -34.24 6.79
CA VAL A 64 1.49 -32.80 6.97
C VAL A 64 2.87 -32.47 6.42
N ASN A 65 2.94 -32.29 5.10
CA ASN A 65 3.90 -31.44 4.37
C ASN A 65 3.90 -31.88 2.90
N GLY A 66 2.80 -31.55 2.21
CA GLY A 66 2.68 -31.77 0.77
C GLY A 66 2.01 -30.61 0.04
N ALA A 67 1.78 -29.46 0.69
CA ALA A 67 1.49 -28.25 -0.08
C ALA A 67 2.78 -27.92 -0.86
N PRO A 68 2.76 -27.89 -2.21
CA PRO A 68 3.95 -27.54 -2.98
C PRO A 68 4.44 -26.19 -2.45
N ALA A 69 5.71 -26.13 -2.01
CA ALA A 69 6.29 -24.91 -1.48
C ALA A 69 6.07 -23.79 -2.49
N ILE A 70 5.14 -22.88 -2.17
CA ILE A 70 4.76 -21.80 -3.06
C ILE A 70 5.99 -20.92 -3.20
N SER A 71 6.66 -21.01 -4.36
CA SER A 71 7.85 -20.20 -4.59
C SER A 71 7.43 -18.75 -4.73
N VAL A 72 7.70 -17.96 -3.70
CA VAL A 72 7.52 -16.50 -3.69
C VAL A 72 8.63 -15.77 -4.48
N PHE A 73 9.61 -16.50 -5.00
CA PHE A 73 10.74 -15.92 -5.73
C PHE A 73 10.31 -15.13 -6.97
N PRO A 74 9.42 -15.63 -7.85
CA PRO A 74 8.94 -14.86 -9.00
C PRO A 74 8.24 -13.56 -8.60
N ALA A 75 7.49 -13.58 -7.50
CA ALA A 75 6.86 -12.38 -6.95
C ALA A 75 7.90 -11.34 -6.53
N LYS A 76 8.98 -11.77 -5.85
CA LYS A 76 10.08 -10.88 -5.43
C LYS A 76 10.76 -10.22 -6.65
N VAL A 77 11.03 -11.02 -7.68
CA VAL A 77 11.60 -10.53 -8.96
C VAL A 77 10.64 -9.55 -9.64
N GLY A 78 9.33 -9.82 -9.62
CA GLY A 78 8.30 -8.94 -10.16
C GLY A 78 8.26 -7.57 -9.49
N TYR A 79 8.17 -7.53 -8.15
CA TYR A 79 8.19 -6.27 -7.40
C TYR A 79 9.50 -5.51 -7.58
N PHE A 80 10.63 -6.19 -7.44
CA PHE A 80 11.93 -5.55 -7.66
C PHE A 80 12.01 -4.96 -9.07
N GLY A 81 11.66 -5.75 -10.10
CA GLY A 81 11.69 -5.35 -11.50
C GLY A 81 10.76 -4.18 -11.81
N TYR A 82 9.53 -4.19 -11.30
CA TYR A 82 8.58 -3.11 -11.49
C TYR A 82 9.12 -1.78 -10.94
N TYR A 83 9.54 -1.76 -9.68
CA TYR A 83 10.05 -0.54 -9.06
C TYR A 83 11.44 -0.14 -9.56
N PHE A 84 12.27 -1.08 -10.01
CA PHE A 84 13.51 -0.80 -10.74
C PHE A 84 13.23 -0.06 -12.04
N ALA A 85 12.23 -0.50 -12.81
CA ALA A 85 11.80 0.22 -14.00
C ALA A 85 11.30 1.63 -13.63
N LEU A 86 10.48 1.78 -12.59
CA LEU A 86 10.01 3.10 -12.18
C LEU A 86 11.15 4.03 -11.73
N GLY A 87 12.05 3.52 -10.88
CA GLY A 87 13.20 4.28 -10.37
C GLY A 87 14.17 4.71 -11.46
N SER A 88 14.31 3.93 -12.54
CA SER A 88 15.21 4.27 -13.64
C SER A 88 14.73 5.43 -14.51
N VAL A 89 13.42 5.75 -14.52
CA VAL A 89 12.88 6.78 -15.42
C VAL A 89 12.04 7.83 -14.69
N ILE A 90 11.07 7.43 -13.87
CA ILE A 90 10.02 8.32 -13.36
C ILE A 90 10.59 9.46 -12.54
N ALA A 91 11.52 9.15 -11.65
CA ALA A 91 12.08 10.15 -10.75
C ALA A 91 12.87 11.24 -11.48
N PHE A 92 13.20 11.02 -12.75
CA PHE A 92 13.93 11.96 -13.58
C PHE A 92 13.05 12.66 -14.61
N TYR A 93 11.73 12.46 -14.63
CA TYR A 93 10.88 13.07 -15.65
C TYR A 93 11.03 14.59 -15.74
N GLY A 94 11.10 15.30 -14.60
CA GLY A 94 11.32 16.75 -14.59
C GLY A 94 12.62 17.14 -15.29
N VAL A 95 13.71 16.43 -15.02
CA VAL A 95 15.03 16.65 -15.64
C VAL A 95 15.01 16.28 -17.12
N ILE A 96 14.39 15.15 -17.49
CA ILE A 96 14.27 14.70 -18.88
C ILE A 96 13.50 15.74 -19.70
N PHE A 97 12.35 16.23 -19.20
CA PHE A 97 11.59 17.26 -19.90
C PHE A 97 12.33 18.60 -19.98
N THR A 98 13.06 18.97 -18.92
CA THR A 98 13.93 20.15 -18.93
C THR A 98 15.01 20.02 -20.02
N SER A 99 15.63 18.85 -20.16
CA SER A 99 16.61 18.57 -21.23
C SER A 99 16.01 18.60 -22.64
N LYS A 100 14.69 18.39 -22.76
CA LYS A 100 13.92 18.54 -24.01
C LYS A 100 13.41 19.99 -24.22
N GLY A 101 13.82 20.94 -23.39
CA GLY A 101 13.53 22.37 -23.52
C GLY A 101 12.16 22.81 -22.99
N MET A 102 11.49 21.99 -22.17
CA MET A 102 10.19 22.36 -21.59
C MET A 102 10.34 23.27 -20.38
N SER A 103 9.43 24.24 -20.26
CA SER A 103 9.38 25.11 -19.08
C SER A 103 8.77 24.39 -17.87
N PRO A 104 9.05 24.86 -16.63
CA PRO A 104 8.52 24.24 -15.41
C PRO A 104 6.99 24.16 -15.36
N SER A 105 6.26 25.14 -15.90
CA SER A 105 4.79 25.08 -15.96
C SER A 105 4.29 23.96 -16.89
N HIS A 106 4.91 23.79 -18.06
CA HIS A 106 4.60 22.69 -18.98
C HIS A 106 4.90 21.33 -18.32
N ILE A 107 6.03 21.22 -17.62
CA ILE A 107 6.38 20.00 -16.85
C ILE A 107 5.30 19.70 -15.81
N GLY A 108 4.88 20.71 -15.03
CA GLY A 108 3.82 20.57 -14.04
C GLY A 108 2.49 20.09 -14.62
N LEU A 109 2.07 20.65 -15.75
CA LEU A 109 0.87 20.23 -16.47
C LEU A 109 0.98 18.79 -16.98
N LEU A 110 2.11 18.42 -17.60
CA LEU A 110 2.32 17.08 -18.12
C LEU A 110 2.34 16.02 -17.03
N LEU A 111 3.07 16.29 -15.94
CA LEU A 111 3.19 15.35 -14.83
C LEU A 111 1.87 15.20 -14.06
N SER A 112 1.00 16.22 -14.07
CA SER A 112 -0.36 16.14 -13.51
C SER A 112 -1.25 15.11 -14.22
N PHE A 113 -0.92 14.74 -15.47
CA PHE A 113 -1.64 13.68 -16.17
C PHE A 113 -1.45 12.29 -15.53
N THR A 114 -0.32 12.07 -14.85
CA THR A 114 -0.04 10.79 -14.17
C THR A 114 -1.05 10.46 -13.07
N PRO A 115 -1.25 11.30 -12.04
CA PRO A 115 -2.28 11.06 -11.03
C PRO A 115 -3.70 11.10 -11.59
N LEU A 116 -3.97 11.90 -12.64
CA LEU A 116 -5.26 11.90 -13.33
C LEU A 116 -5.55 10.54 -13.98
N ALA A 117 -4.59 9.98 -14.72
CA ALA A 117 -4.68 8.65 -15.32
C ALA A 117 -4.88 7.56 -14.25
N ASN A 118 -4.13 7.62 -13.15
CA ASN A 118 -4.28 6.68 -12.02
C ASN A 118 -5.64 6.81 -11.31
N THR A 119 -6.29 7.96 -11.41
CA THR A 119 -7.58 8.20 -10.77
C THR A 119 -8.74 7.74 -11.66
N VAL A 120 -8.67 8.06 -12.94
CA VAL A 120 -9.79 7.86 -13.89
C VAL A 120 -9.68 6.54 -14.64
N LEU A 121 -8.50 6.22 -15.19
CA LEU A 121 -8.32 5.06 -16.06
C LEU A 121 -8.20 3.76 -15.27
N PHE A 122 -7.57 3.82 -14.10
CA PHE A 122 -7.32 2.64 -13.28
C PHE A 122 -8.61 1.88 -12.92
N PRO A 123 -9.66 2.49 -12.33
CA PRO A 123 -10.89 1.77 -11.98
C PRO A 123 -11.57 1.15 -13.20
N THR A 124 -11.50 1.79 -14.36
CA THR A 124 -12.10 1.27 -15.60
C THR A 124 -11.33 0.07 -16.11
N VAL A 125 -9.99 0.12 -16.15
CA VAL A 125 -9.16 -0.97 -16.66
C VAL A 125 -9.23 -2.18 -15.74
N THR A 126 -9.20 -1.99 -14.41
CA THR A 126 -9.36 -3.12 -13.48
C THR A 126 -10.76 -3.71 -13.52
N TYR A 127 -11.80 -2.89 -13.62
CA TYR A 127 -13.15 -3.40 -13.83
C TYR A 127 -13.26 -4.29 -15.07
N ILE A 128 -12.66 -3.87 -16.20
CA ILE A 128 -12.61 -4.68 -17.43
C ILE A 128 -11.80 -5.97 -17.19
N ALA A 129 -10.61 -5.85 -16.59
CA ALA A 129 -9.75 -6.98 -16.26
C ALA A 129 -10.47 -8.04 -15.42
N ASP A 130 -11.25 -7.60 -14.44
CA ASP A 130 -12.03 -8.45 -13.54
C ASP A 130 -13.27 -9.02 -14.24
N ARG A 131 -13.98 -8.21 -15.03
CA ARG A 131 -15.20 -8.61 -15.77
C ARG A 131 -14.90 -9.74 -16.75
N PHE A 132 -13.78 -9.66 -17.45
CA PHE A 132 -13.36 -10.60 -18.49
C PHE A 132 -12.31 -11.61 -18.01
N GLN A 133 -11.92 -11.60 -16.73
CA GLN A 133 -10.91 -12.50 -16.15
C GLN A 133 -9.58 -12.52 -16.93
N CYS A 134 -9.16 -11.34 -17.40
CA CYS A 134 -7.99 -11.19 -18.28
C CYS A 134 -6.90 -10.30 -17.67
N SER A 135 -6.86 -10.15 -16.34
CA SER A 135 -5.89 -9.33 -15.60
C SER A 135 -4.43 -9.61 -15.98
N SER A 136 -4.02 -10.88 -16.05
CA SER A 136 -2.65 -11.24 -16.46
C SER A 136 -2.35 -10.88 -17.91
N HIS A 137 -3.31 -11.00 -18.83
CA HIS A 137 -3.12 -10.63 -20.24
C HIS A 137 -3.00 -9.11 -20.39
N ILE A 138 -3.86 -8.34 -19.70
CA ILE A 138 -3.79 -6.88 -19.67
C ILE A 138 -2.44 -6.43 -19.08
N LEU A 139 -2.00 -7.04 -17.98
CA LEU A 139 -0.72 -6.74 -17.35
C LEU A 139 0.45 -6.94 -18.33
N VAL A 140 0.50 -8.07 -19.06
CA VAL A 140 1.54 -8.32 -20.08
C VAL A 140 1.50 -7.28 -21.20
N MET A 141 0.31 -6.98 -21.73
CA MET A 141 0.15 -5.95 -22.77
C MET A 141 0.63 -4.58 -22.29
N CYS A 142 0.28 -4.19 -21.06
CA CYS A 142 0.75 -2.97 -20.42
C CYS A 142 2.27 -2.92 -20.25
N CYS A 143 2.92 -4.02 -19.85
CA CYS A 143 4.38 -4.11 -19.71
C CYS A 143 5.10 -3.89 -21.06
N ILE A 144 4.60 -4.53 -22.13
CA ILE A 144 5.16 -4.39 -23.48
C ILE A 144 4.95 -2.97 -24.01
N ALA A 145 3.71 -2.46 -23.94
CA ALA A 145 3.37 -1.14 -24.45
C ALA A 145 4.09 -0.03 -23.69
N SER A 146 4.18 -0.10 -22.37
CA SER A 146 4.91 0.90 -21.56
C SER A 146 6.42 0.88 -21.86
N SER A 147 7.02 -0.28 -22.12
CA SER A 147 8.43 -0.37 -22.53
C SER A 147 8.66 0.30 -23.88
N PHE A 148 7.79 0.03 -24.86
CA PHE A 148 7.83 0.67 -26.18
C PHE A 148 7.68 2.19 -26.08
N PHE A 149 6.64 2.68 -25.37
CA PHE A 149 6.41 4.11 -25.25
C PHE A 149 7.49 4.83 -24.43
N THR A 150 8.12 4.16 -23.46
CA THR A 150 9.30 4.70 -22.76
C THR A 150 10.47 4.87 -23.73
N ALA A 151 10.76 3.88 -24.57
CA ALA A 151 11.82 3.97 -25.57
C ALA A 151 11.56 5.12 -26.55
N VAL A 152 10.34 5.24 -27.09
CA VAL A 152 9.97 6.35 -27.97
C VAL A 152 10.11 7.70 -27.26
N PHE A 153 9.63 7.81 -26.02
CA PHE A 153 9.73 9.04 -25.23
C PHE A 153 11.19 9.49 -25.05
N LEU A 154 12.07 8.60 -24.62
CA LEU A 154 13.47 8.95 -24.34
C LEU A 154 14.28 9.20 -25.61
N LEU A 155 14.06 8.42 -26.68
CA LEU A 155 14.83 8.51 -27.93
C LEU A 155 14.31 9.58 -28.90
N SER A 156 13.07 10.05 -28.71
CA SER A 156 12.48 11.07 -29.58
C SER A 156 13.22 12.40 -29.50
N ASN A 157 13.59 12.93 -30.67
CA ASN A 157 14.17 14.27 -30.83
C ASN A 157 13.10 15.34 -31.08
N THR A 158 11.86 14.95 -31.40
CA THR A 158 10.75 15.87 -31.63
C THR A 158 9.87 15.99 -30.38
N THR A 159 9.53 17.22 -30.00
CA THR A 159 8.68 17.49 -28.83
C THR A 159 7.33 16.81 -28.93
N VAL A 160 6.72 16.81 -30.12
CA VAL A 160 5.40 16.19 -30.34
C VAL A 160 5.43 14.68 -30.09
N ALA A 161 6.44 13.97 -30.62
CA ALA A 161 6.55 12.53 -30.38
C ALA A 161 6.83 12.22 -28.91
N ALA A 162 7.66 13.02 -28.23
CA ALA A 162 7.92 12.90 -26.80
C ALA A 162 6.63 13.06 -25.97
N LEU A 163 5.80 14.04 -26.30
CA LEU A 163 4.54 14.31 -25.61
C LEU A 163 3.54 13.17 -25.80
N ILE A 164 3.30 12.75 -27.05
CA ILE A 164 2.34 11.68 -27.35
C ILE A 164 2.77 10.38 -26.68
N SER A 165 4.05 10.00 -26.84
CA SER A 165 4.58 8.78 -26.21
C SER A 165 4.56 8.84 -24.70
N PHE A 166 4.79 9.99 -24.07
CA PHE A 166 4.67 10.14 -22.61
C PHE A 166 3.24 9.91 -22.10
N HIS A 167 2.22 10.47 -22.75
CA HIS A 167 0.83 10.25 -22.33
C HIS A 167 0.44 8.78 -22.51
N LEU A 168 0.82 8.16 -23.64
CA LEU A 168 0.58 6.73 -23.87
C LEU A 168 1.33 5.84 -22.87
N LEU A 169 2.56 6.23 -22.50
CA LEU A 169 3.31 5.59 -21.42
C LEU A 169 2.54 5.66 -20.10
N VAL A 170 2.04 6.83 -19.72
CA VAL A 170 1.26 7.00 -18.48
C VAL A 170 0.01 6.12 -18.48
N VAL A 171 -0.75 6.10 -19.58
CA VAL A 171 -1.97 5.28 -19.74
C VAL A 171 -1.65 3.79 -19.64
N THR A 172 -0.60 3.33 -20.30
CA THR A 172 -0.23 1.91 -20.32
C THR A 172 0.41 1.45 -19.02
N ARG A 173 1.06 2.35 -18.28
CA ARG A 173 1.73 2.06 -17.00
C ARG A 173 0.77 2.03 -15.82
N SER A 174 -0.29 2.85 -15.81
CA SER A 174 -1.18 2.99 -14.65
C SER A 174 -1.79 1.68 -14.13
N PRO A 175 -2.16 0.69 -14.96
CA PRO A 175 -2.75 -0.56 -14.48
C PRO A 175 -1.71 -1.56 -13.94
N ILE A 176 -0.41 -1.36 -14.21
CA ILE A 176 0.63 -2.36 -13.92
C ILE A 176 0.75 -2.61 -12.41
N SER A 177 0.85 -1.56 -11.58
CA SER A 177 1.00 -1.71 -10.12
C SER A 177 -0.16 -2.48 -9.49
N PRO A 178 -1.43 -2.08 -9.67
CA PRO A 178 -2.53 -2.77 -9.01
C PRO A 178 -2.80 -4.18 -9.56
N LEU A 179 -2.58 -4.41 -10.86
CA LEU A 179 -2.70 -5.76 -11.43
C LEU A 179 -1.56 -6.67 -10.94
N LEU A 180 -0.36 -6.13 -10.73
CA LEU A 180 0.76 -6.85 -10.11
C LEU A 180 0.44 -7.17 -8.64
N ASP A 181 -0.12 -6.21 -7.89
CA ASP A 181 -0.55 -6.42 -6.50
C ASP A 181 -1.61 -7.52 -6.43
N GLN A 182 -2.64 -7.46 -7.28
CA GLN A 182 -3.68 -8.49 -7.38
C GLN A 182 -3.10 -9.87 -7.72
N HIS A 183 -2.21 -9.93 -8.72
CA HIS A 183 -1.54 -11.17 -9.14
C HIS A 183 -0.69 -11.74 -8.01
N THR A 184 0.08 -10.91 -7.31
CA THR A 184 0.97 -11.37 -6.23
C THR A 184 0.22 -11.76 -4.97
N LEU A 185 -0.88 -11.08 -4.63
CA LEU A 185 -1.74 -11.47 -3.51
C LEU A 185 -2.41 -12.82 -3.74
N SER A 186 -2.69 -13.19 -5.00
CA SER A 186 -3.25 -14.51 -5.34
C SER A 186 -2.28 -15.66 -5.03
N ILE A 187 -0.98 -15.39 -4.85
CA ILE A 187 0.05 -16.41 -4.54
C ILE A 187 0.00 -16.81 -3.06
N PHE A 188 -0.47 -15.93 -2.17
CA PHE A 188 -0.43 -16.17 -0.73
C PHE A 188 -1.73 -16.79 -0.19
N PRO A 189 -1.64 -17.72 0.79
CA PRO A 189 -2.80 -18.20 1.52
C PRO A 189 -3.55 -17.05 2.19
N LYS A 190 -4.85 -17.22 2.49
CA LYS A 190 -5.66 -16.17 3.14
C LYS A 190 -5.09 -15.81 4.52
N GLU A 191 -4.60 -16.80 5.24
CA GLU A 191 -3.93 -16.65 6.54
C GLU A 191 -2.52 -16.07 6.36
N GLY A 192 -2.19 -14.98 7.05
CA GLY A 192 -0.85 -14.38 6.99
C GLY A 192 -0.56 -13.50 5.75
N ARG A 193 -1.46 -13.47 4.76
CA ARG A 193 -1.34 -12.71 3.50
C ARG A 193 -0.77 -11.30 3.64
N VAL A 194 -1.26 -10.53 4.61
CA VAL A 194 -0.88 -9.13 4.81
C VAL A 194 0.58 -9.00 5.25
N LYS A 195 1.04 -9.88 6.15
CA LYS A 195 2.42 -9.89 6.66
C LYS A 195 3.40 -10.27 5.55
N ASP A 196 3.10 -11.35 4.83
CA ASP A 196 3.97 -11.86 3.77
C ASP A 196 4.02 -10.91 2.57
N TRP A 197 2.90 -10.24 2.26
CA TRP A 197 2.85 -9.18 1.26
C TRP A 197 3.69 -7.97 1.66
N GLY A 198 3.69 -7.55 2.93
CA GLY A 198 4.53 -6.44 3.40
C GLY A 198 6.03 -6.72 3.23
N ALA A 199 6.46 -7.95 3.55
CA ALA A 199 7.85 -8.37 3.31
C ALA A 199 8.19 -8.43 1.82
N LEU A 200 7.27 -8.88 0.98
CA LEU A 200 7.41 -8.88 -0.47
C LEU A 200 7.52 -7.46 -1.04
N ARG A 201 6.66 -6.54 -0.60
CA ARG A 201 6.59 -5.15 -1.06
C ARG A 201 7.86 -4.36 -0.80
N SER A 202 8.64 -4.75 0.22
CA SER A 202 9.94 -4.18 0.56
C SER A 202 10.98 -4.34 -0.56
N PHE A 203 10.89 -5.42 -1.37
CA PHE A 203 11.73 -5.58 -2.56
C PHE A 203 11.45 -4.52 -3.62
N GLY A 204 10.26 -3.93 -3.63
CA GLY A 204 9.94 -2.78 -4.47
C GLY A 204 10.76 -1.54 -4.09
N ALA A 205 10.86 -1.21 -2.79
CA ALA A 205 11.67 -0.07 -2.35
C ALA A 205 13.16 -0.27 -2.70
N LEU A 206 13.68 -1.50 -2.55
CA LEU A 206 15.02 -1.86 -3.01
C LEU A 206 15.18 -1.65 -4.53
N GLY A 207 14.21 -2.12 -5.33
CA GLY A 207 14.20 -1.92 -6.78
C GLY A 207 14.23 -0.44 -7.16
N TRP A 208 13.44 0.40 -6.50
CA TRP A 208 13.41 1.85 -6.71
C TRP A 208 14.78 2.50 -6.49
N GLY A 209 15.42 2.21 -5.35
CA GLY A 209 16.74 2.76 -5.02
C GLY A 209 17.84 2.28 -5.98
N VAL A 210 17.86 0.99 -6.33
CA VAL A 210 18.86 0.44 -7.26
C VAL A 210 18.63 0.96 -8.68
N GLY A 211 17.40 0.93 -9.19
CA GLY A 211 17.08 1.37 -10.55
C GLY A 211 17.40 2.84 -10.79
N SER A 212 17.16 3.68 -9.78
CA SER A 212 17.49 5.09 -9.86
C SER A 212 18.99 5.36 -9.80
N ALA A 213 19.74 4.71 -8.90
CA ALA A 213 21.19 4.85 -8.82
C ALA A 213 21.89 4.37 -10.10
N VAL A 214 21.46 3.24 -10.66
CA VAL A 214 21.99 2.69 -11.92
C VAL A 214 21.68 3.65 -13.07
N SER A 215 20.42 4.07 -13.23
CA SER A 215 20.03 4.98 -14.30
C SER A 215 20.77 6.31 -14.23
N ALA A 216 20.79 6.95 -13.05
CA ALA A 216 21.55 8.17 -12.80
C ALA A 216 23.01 8.06 -13.22
N THR A 217 23.69 6.99 -12.81
CA THR A 217 25.10 6.75 -13.14
C THR A 217 25.29 6.54 -14.63
N THR A 218 24.40 5.78 -15.27
CA THR A 218 24.48 5.56 -16.72
C THR A 218 24.32 6.85 -17.51
N VAL A 219 23.42 7.74 -17.09
CA VAL A 219 23.20 9.03 -17.75
C VAL A 219 24.40 9.95 -17.54
N ASP A 220 24.99 9.95 -16.35
CA ASP A 220 26.20 10.74 -16.05
C ASP A 220 27.39 10.30 -16.94
N LEU A 221 27.57 8.99 -17.14
CA LEU A 221 28.65 8.42 -17.95
C LEU A 221 28.43 8.56 -19.47
N THR A 222 27.18 8.42 -19.93
CA THR A 222 26.87 8.37 -21.36
C THR A 222 26.30 9.67 -21.91
N SER A 223 25.93 10.62 -21.04
CA SER A 223 25.22 11.86 -21.37
C SER A 223 23.90 11.65 -22.13
N THR A 224 23.30 10.45 -22.05
CA THR A 224 22.05 10.12 -22.74
C THR A 224 21.09 9.33 -21.85
N TRP A 225 19.79 9.59 -22.02
CA TRP A 225 18.71 8.83 -21.39
C TRP A 225 18.37 7.53 -22.14
N ALA A 226 18.98 7.27 -23.30
CA ALA A 226 18.70 6.07 -24.10
C ALA A 226 18.86 4.77 -23.29
N LEU A 227 19.91 4.67 -22.47
CA LEU A 227 20.17 3.48 -21.65
C LEU A 227 19.09 3.25 -20.58
N ALA A 228 18.45 4.32 -20.09
CA ALA A 228 17.33 4.22 -19.15
C ALA A 228 16.11 3.52 -19.76
N SER A 229 15.92 3.56 -21.09
CA SER A 229 14.84 2.81 -21.75
C SER A 229 15.07 1.29 -21.68
N PHE A 230 16.32 0.84 -21.81
CA PHE A 230 16.68 -0.56 -21.66
C PHE A 230 16.59 -1.03 -20.20
N LEU A 231 16.98 -0.17 -19.25
CA LEU A 231 16.80 -0.45 -17.81
C LEU A 231 15.31 -0.59 -17.46
N PHE A 232 14.46 0.29 -18.00
CA PHE A 232 13.02 0.20 -17.84
C PHE A 232 12.46 -1.12 -18.39
N ALA A 233 12.82 -1.46 -19.63
CA ALA A 233 12.39 -2.71 -20.26
C ALA A 233 12.87 -3.95 -19.49
N ALA A 234 14.12 -3.95 -18.99
CA ALA A 234 14.67 -5.02 -18.17
C ALA A 234 13.87 -5.23 -16.87
N GLY A 235 13.43 -4.13 -16.23
CA GLY A 235 12.54 -4.22 -15.07
C GLY A 235 11.17 -4.82 -15.41
N GLN A 236 10.59 -4.45 -16.57
CA GLN A 236 9.32 -5.04 -17.05
C GLN A 236 9.45 -6.53 -17.39
N VAL A 237 10.62 -7.00 -17.83
CA VAL A 237 10.89 -8.45 -17.98
C VAL A 237 10.79 -9.18 -16.64
N GLY A 238 11.19 -8.54 -15.53
CA GLY A 238 10.99 -9.09 -14.18
C GLY A 238 9.51 -9.27 -13.82
N VAL A 239 8.66 -8.30 -14.22
CA VAL A 239 7.20 -8.39 -14.07
C VAL A 239 6.63 -9.54 -14.92
N LEU A 240 7.07 -9.64 -16.18
CA LEU A 240 6.66 -10.74 -17.07
C LEU A 240 7.05 -12.10 -16.49
N TYR A 241 8.27 -12.23 -15.95
CA TYR A 241 8.72 -13.44 -15.27
C TYR A 241 7.81 -13.80 -14.08
N CYS A 242 7.41 -12.80 -13.28
CA CYS A 242 6.45 -13.00 -12.19
C CYS A 242 5.12 -13.56 -12.71
N VAL A 243 4.57 -12.98 -13.77
CA VAL A 243 3.28 -13.42 -14.35
C VAL A 243 3.37 -14.85 -14.88
N LEU A 244 4.44 -15.18 -15.60
CA LEU A 244 4.60 -16.48 -16.26
C LEU A 244 4.96 -17.63 -15.30
N ARG A 245 5.53 -17.33 -14.13
CA ARG A 245 6.07 -18.36 -13.21
C ARG A 245 5.33 -18.48 -11.89
N SER A 246 4.53 -17.48 -11.52
CA SER A 246 3.72 -17.56 -10.31
C SER A 246 2.46 -18.38 -10.57
N LYS A 247 2.11 -19.26 -9.64
CA LYS A 247 0.86 -20.00 -9.66
C LYS A 247 -0.09 -19.41 -8.61
N PRO A 248 -1.32 -19.03 -8.98
CA PRO A 248 -2.30 -18.55 -8.00
C PRO A 248 -2.68 -19.70 -7.06
N TYR A 249 -2.74 -19.39 -5.76
CA TYR A 249 -3.21 -20.30 -4.71
C TYR A 249 -4.73 -20.46 -4.74
N GLU A 250 -5.47 -19.36 -4.87
CA GLU A 250 -6.93 -19.34 -5.06
C GLU A 250 -7.36 -18.11 -5.88
N VAL A 251 -8.53 -18.20 -6.52
CA VAL A 251 -9.18 -17.04 -7.16
C VAL A 251 -9.66 -16.11 -6.05
N VAL A 252 -9.13 -14.89 -5.99
CA VAL A 252 -9.53 -13.88 -5.00
C VAL A 252 -11.03 -13.60 -5.13
N GLU A 253 -11.79 -13.81 -4.05
CA GLU A 253 -13.22 -13.54 -3.98
C GLU A 253 -13.52 -12.05 -4.19
N ARG A 254 -14.59 -11.78 -4.94
CA ARG A 254 -14.93 -10.44 -5.42
C ARG A 254 -15.86 -9.75 -4.44
N THR A 255 -15.48 -8.56 -3.98
CA THR A 255 -16.41 -7.62 -3.33
C THR A 255 -16.69 -6.48 -4.29
N PRO A 256 -17.97 -6.18 -4.61
CA PRO A 256 -18.29 -5.02 -5.45
C PRO A 256 -17.79 -3.73 -4.77
N MET A 257 -17.24 -2.81 -5.55
CA MET A 257 -16.79 -1.52 -5.03
C MET A 257 -18.01 -0.64 -4.72
N GLN A 258 -18.13 -0.19 -3.47
CA GLN A 258 -19.24 0.61 -2.96
C GLN A 258 -18.77 2.07 -2.73
N PHE A 259 -18.27 2.73 -3.77
CA PHE A 259 -17.73 4.09 -3.65
C PHE A 259 -18.74 5.12 -3.16
N HIS A 260 -20.01 4.99 -3.54
CA HIS A 260 -21.08 5.87 -3.08
C HIS A 260 -21.28 5.80 -1.57
N GLU A 261 -21.27 4.60 -1.00
CA GLU A 261 -21.43 4.38 0.45
C GLU A 261 -20.22 4.92 1.21
N VAL A 262 -19.00 4.69 0.70
CA VAL A 262 -17.78 5.28 1.27
C VAL A 262 -17.82 6.81 1.22
N PHE A 263 -18.25 7.40 0.12
CA PHE A 263 -18.36 8.85 -0.02
C PHE A 263 -19.32 9.45 1.01
N LEU A 264 -20.52 8.88 1.13
CA LEU A 264 -21.50 9.30 2.13
C LEU A 264 -20.95 9.09 3.54
N PHE A 265 -20.30 7.96 3.82
CA PHE A 265 -19.70 7.69 5.11
C PHE A 265 -18.66 8.76 5.48
N VAL A 266 -17.75 9.11 4.56
CA VAL A 266 -16.73 10.16 4.78
C VAL A 266 -17.37 11.52 5.06
N LEU A 267 -18.44 11.88 4.35
CA LEU A 267 -19.14 13.16 4.58
C LEU A 267 -19.81 13.25 5.96
N HIS A 268 -20.27 12.12 6.51
CA HIS A 268 -20.86 12.08 7.85
C HIS A 268 -19.79 12.10 8.95
N HIS A 269 -18.56 11.65 8.67
CA HIS A 269 -17.47 11.59 9.65
C HIS A 269 -16.49 12.77 9.47
N ARG A 270 -16.76 13.87 10.19
CA ARG A 270 -16.00 15.13 10.06
C ARG A 270 -14.49 14.98 10.28
N ARG A 271 -14.07 14.20 11.30
CA ARG A 271 -12.64 13.97 11.60
C ARG A 271 -11.93 13.17 10.50
N LEU A 272 -12.62 12.19 9.92
CA LEU A 272 -12.11 11.42 8.79
C LEU A 272 -11.93 12.29 7.54
N LEU A 273 -12.93 13.13 7.21
CA LEU A 273 -12.82 14.08 6.12
C LEU A 273 -11.65 15.05 6.32
N LEU A 274 -11.46 15.55 7.54
CA LEU A 274 -10.34 16.40 7.91
C LEU A 274 -8.99 15.70 7.69
N PHE A 275 -8.87 14.44 8.14
CA PHE A 275 -7.66 13.62 7.93
C PHE A 275 -7.35 13.40 6.44
N LEU A 276 -8.35 13.01 5.65
CA LEU A 276 -8.19 12.79 4.20
C LEU A 276 -7.82 14.09 3.47
N THR A 277 -8.43 15.21 3.85
CA THR A 277 -8.10 16.53 3.29
C THR A 277 -6.66 16.92 3.62
N ALA A 278 -6.22 16.72 4.87
CA ALA A 278 -4.86 17.02 5.28
C ALA A 278 -3.83 16.11 4.57
N SER A 279 -4.17 14.84 4.37
CA SER A 279 -3.38 13.88 3.59
C SER A 279 -3.29 14.24 2.09
N CYS A 280 -4.33 14.88 1.53
CA CYS A 280 -4.33 15.39 0.17
C CYS A 280 -3.30 16.52 -0.03
N PHE A 281 -3.19 17.45 0.92
CA PHE A 281 -2.15 18.48 0.90
C PHE A 281 -0.74 17.89 0.99
N MET A 282 -0.55 16.82 1.76
CA MET A 282 0.71 16.07 1.76
C MET A 282 1.01 15.44 0.39
N GLY A 283 -0.01 14.84 -0.25
CA GLY A 283 0.09 14.34 -1.63
C GLY A 283 0.53 15.41 -2.63
N ALA A 284 -0.04 16.61 -2.53
CA ALA A 284 0.37 17.76 -3.34
C ALA A 284 1.84 18.14 -3.10
N GLY A 285 2.26 18.17 -1.83
CA GLY A 285 3.65 18.42 -1.44
C GLY A 285 4.62 17.36 -1.99
N PHE A 286 4.28 16.08 -1.90
CA PHE A 286 5.10 14.99 -2.44
C PHE A 286 5.28 15.11 -3.95
N ALA A 287 4.20 15.39 -4.69
CA ALA A 287 4.28 15.59 -6.13
C ALA A 287 5.17 16.77 -6.52
N LEU A 288 5.06 17.88 -5.80
CA LEU A 288 5.90 19.06 -6.00
C LEU A 288 7.39 18.72 -5.83
N VAL A 289 7.77 18.00 -4.76
CA VAL A 289 9.15 17.56 -4.54
C VAL A 289 9.59 16.59 -5.64
N ASN A 290 8.79 15.58 -5.95
CA ASN A 290 9.12 14.55 -6.95
C ASN A 290 9.32 15.14 -8.35
N ASN A 291 8.57 16.18 -8.71
CA ASN A 291 8.62 16.78 -10.04
C ASN A 291 9.78 17.77 -10.19
N PHE A 292 10.07 18.55 -9.14
CA PHE A 292 10.87 19.77 -9.28
C PHE A 292 12.16 19.79 -8.46
N LEU A 293 12.37 18.88 -7.50
CA LEU A 293 13.61 18.83 -6.71
C LEU A 293 14.83 18.63 -7.60
N PHE A 294 14.80 17.66 -8.51
CA PHE A 294 15.94 17.38 -9.38
C PHE A 294 16.17 18.46 -10.43
N VAL A 295 15.09 19.09 -10.91
CA VAL A 295 15.20 20.29 -11.76
C VAL A 295 15.93 21.39 -10.99
N PHE A 296 15.60 21.62 -9.72
CA PHE A 296 16.32 22.58 -8.89
C PHE A 296 17.78 22.20 -8.61
N LEU A 297 18.07 20.93 -8.28
CA LEU A 297 19.45 20.48 -8.08
C LEU A 297 20.30 20.67 -9.33
N GLU A 298 19.74 20.49 -10.52
CA GLU A 298 20.43 20.77 -11.78
C GLU A 298 20.82 22.25 -11.91
N THR A 299 19.95 23.18 -11.50
CA THR A 299 20.29 24.63 -11.46
C THR A 299 21.41 24.97 -10.47
N LEU A 300 21.64 24.12 -9.46
CA LEU A 300 22.75 24.25 -8.51
C LEU A 300 24.02 23.52 -8.96
N GLY A 301 24.02 22.91 -10.15
CA GLY A 301 25.16 22.11 -10.66
C GLY A 301 25.24 20.69 -10.09
N GLY A 302 24.13 20.14 -9.57
CA GLY A 302 24.07 18.76 -9.09
C GLY A 302 24.20 17.74 -10.22
N SER A 303 25.07 16.73 -10.02
CA SER A 303 25.26 15.63 -10.97
C SER A 303 24.07 14.67 -10.99
N LYS A 304 23.95 13.83 -12.03
CA LYS A 304 22.89 12.82 -12.07
C LYS A 304 23.09 11.76 -11.00
N VAL A 305 24.35 11.38 -10.74
CA VAL A 305 24.73 10.48 -9.64
C VAL A 305 24.19 10.98 -8.30
N LEU A 306 24.32 12.28 -8.01
CA LEU A 306 23.76 12.87 -6.79
C LEU A 306 22.24 12.67 -6.68
N MET A 307 21.50 12.87 -7.78
CA MET A 307 20.06 12.64 -7.83
C MET A 307 19.71 11.16 -7.60
N GLY A 308 20.47 10.23 -8.19
CA GLY A 308 20.30 8.79 -7.95
C GLY A 308 20.58 8.40 -6.49
N LEU A 309 21.67 8.90 -5.91
CA LEU A 309 22.00 8.69 -4.49
C LEU A 309 20.92 9.28 -3.56
N SER A 310 20.34 10.41 -3.95
CA SER A 310 19.24 11.04 -3.20
C SER A 310 18.06 10.09 -3.06
N LEU A 311 17.63 9.42 -4.14
CA LEU A 311 16.55 8.43 -4.09
C LEU A 311 16.94 7.14 -3.37
N ALA A 312 18.19 6.71 -3.45
CA ALA A 312 18.64 5.57 -2.67
C ALA A 312 18.53 5.85 -1.16
N LEU A 313 18.84 7.09 -0.73
CA LEU A 313 18.72 7.49 0.66
C LEU A 313 17.27 7.61 1.14
N THR A 314 16.31 7.96 0.28
CA THR A 314 14.90 8.01 0.71
C THR A 314 14.41 6.63 1.19
N VAL A 315 14.88 5.57 0.53
CA VAL A 315 14.55 4.18 0.84
C VAL A 315 15.16 3.72 2.18
N SER A 316 16.32 4.26 2.56
CA SER A 316 17.07 3.83 3.75
C SER A 316 16.29 3.97 5.06
N THR A 317 15.46 5.01 5.17
CA THR A 317 14.59 5.27 6.33
C THR A 317 13.19 4.72 6.15
N GLU A 318 12.74 4.58 4.90
CA GLU A 318 11.40 4.05 4.59
C GLU A 318 11.30 2.57 5.02
N ILE A 319 12.27 1.75 4.64
CA ILE A 319 12.25 0.30 4.94
C ILE A 319 12.11 0.03 6.46
N PRO A 320 12.94 0.59 7.36
CA PRO A 320 12.79 0.38 8.80
C PRO A 320 11.45 0.86 9.36
N ILE A 321 10.92 1.99 8.87
CA ILE A 321 9.64 2.51 9.37
C ILE A 321 8.49 1.56 9.04
N PHE A 322 8.44 1.06 7.80
CA PHE A 322 7.40 0.12 7.38
C PHE A 322 7.55 -1.27 8.03
N GLN A 323 8.78 -1.76 8.22
CA GLN A 323 9.03 -3.02 8.92
C GLN A 323 8.62 -2.96 10.40
N ASN A 324 8.70 -1.77 11.01
CA ASN A 324 8.32 -1.53 12.40
C ASN A 324 6.99 -0.77 12.52
N ALA A 325 6.10 -0.87 11.53
CA ALA A 325 4.83 -0.12 11.49
C ALA A 325 4.00 -0.28 12.77
N LYS A 326 3.90 -1.53 13.29
CA LYS A 326 3.17 -1.83 14.54
C LYS A 326 3.73 -1.05 15.73
N TYR A 327 5.05 -1.02 15.89
CA TYR A 327 5.70 -0.28 16.97
C TYR A 327 5.35 1.21 16.93
N PHE A 328 5.36 1.81 15.73
CA PHE A 328 5.02 3.24 15.58
C PHE A 328 3.54 3.53 15.79
N GLN A 329 2.63 2.63 15.38
CA GLN A 329 1.18 2.76 15.61
C GLN A 329 0.80 2.57 17.09
N GLU A 330 1.58 1.81 17.86
CA GLU A 330 1.40 1.69 19.31
C GLU A 330 1.99 2.89 20.07
N LEU A 331 3.05 3.51 19.54
CA LEU A 331 3.73 4.65 20.16
C LEU A 331 3.03 5.99 19.88
N PHE A 332 2.45 6.16 18.71
CA PHE A 332 1.85 7.42 18.25
C PHE A 332 0.41 7.23 17.80
N THR A 333 -0.44 8.21 18.12
CA THR A 333 -1.79 8.31 17.56
C THR A 333 -1.75 8.70 16.07
N ASP A 334 -2.81 8.37 15.31
CA ASP A 334 -2.89 8.71 13.89
C ASP A 334 -2.72 10.22 13.62
N ARG A 335 -3.31 11.06 14.48
CA ARG A 335 -3.12 12.52 14.46
C ARG A 335 -1.65 12.91 14.66
N GLN A 336 -0.96 12.31 15.63
CA GLN A 336 0.44 12.63 15.92
C GLN A 336 1.35 12.22 14.76
N MET A 337 1.13 11.04 14.18
CA MET A 337 1.90 10.59 13.03
C MET A 337 1.77 11.58 11.87
N LEU A 338 0.54 11.94 11.47
CA LEU A 338 0.33 12.89 10.37
C LEU A 338 0.90 14.29 10.69
N SER A 339 0.81 14.73 11.95
CA SER A 339 1.39 16.02 12.38
C SER A 339 2.92 16.03 12.32
N ILE A 340 3.57 14.96 12.77
CA ILE A 340 5.03 14.77 12.67
C ILE A 340 5.46 14.71 11.21
N SER A 341 4.68 14.04 10.35
CA SER A 341 4.91 14.00 8.92
C SER A 341 4.92 15.40 8.31
N MET A 342 3.89 16.21 8.56
CA MET A 342 3.81 17.59 8.07
C MET A 342 4.98 18.45 8.57
N ALA A 343 5.30 18.38 9.87
CA ALA A 343 6.42 19.13 10.45
C ALA A 343 7.76 18.75 9.82
N THR A 344 8.01 17.46 9.65
CA THR A 344 9.24 16.93 9.04
C THR A 344 9.31 17.30 7.56
N TRP A 345 8.17 17.27 6.85
CA TRP A 345 8.10 17.65 5.45
C TRP A 345 8.39 19.13 5.24
N MET A 346 7.85 20.01 6.09
CA MET A 346 8.18 21.43 6.09
C MET A 346 9.68 21.67 6.29
N LEU A 347 10.28 21.01 7.28
CA LEU A 347 11.73 21.08 7.52
C LEU A 347 12.51 20.70 6.26
N ARG A 348 12.10 19.61 5.59
CA ARG A 348 12.73 19.10 4.37
C ARG A 348 12.67 20.12 3.23
N VAL A 349 11.49 20.69 2.91
CA VAL A 349 11.37 21.66 1.81
C VAL A 349 11.97 23.03 2.12
N VAL A 350 11.91 23.49 3.38
CA VAL A 350 12.65 24.69 3.80
C VAL A 350 14.15 24.45 3.66
N GLY A 351 14.64 23.28 4.07
CA GLY A 351 16.01 22.84 3.85
C GLY A 351 16.43 22.90 2.39
N TYR A 352 15.59 22.41 1.47
CA TYR A 352 15.83 22.53 0.02
C TYR A 352 15.97 24.00 -0.41
N SER A 353 15.10 24.88 0.07
CA SER A 353 15.14 26.31 -0.27
C SER A 353 16.43 27.03 0.18
N LEU A 354 17.20 26.43 1.11
CA LEU A 354 18.45 26.95 1.66
C LEU A 354 19.69 26.34 1.00
N LEU A 355 19.53 25.31 0.15
CA LEU A 355 20.66 24.66 -0.51
C LEU A 355 21.44 25.65 -1.37
N GLN A 356 22.75 25.67 -1.19
CA GLN A 356 23.71 26.34 -2.06
C GLN A 356 24.64 25.30 -2.67
N ASN A 357 25.16 24.39 -1.83
CA ASN A 357 25.80 23.16 -2.26
C ASN A 357 24.73 22.06 -2.47
N PRO A 358 24.58 21.50 -3.69
CA PRO A 358 23.56 20.50 -3.97
C PRO A 358 23.77 19.20 -3.18
N TRP A 359 24.99 18.85 -2.78
CA TRP A 359 25.28 17.62 -2.02
C TRP A 359 24.65 17.59 -0.62
N LEU A 360 24.33 18.75 -0.04
CA LEU A 360 23.64 18.84 1.25
C LEU A 360 22.21 18.28 1.19
N VAL A 361 21.65 18.07 -0.01
CA VAL A 361 20.36 17.39 -0.18
C VAL A 361 20.36 15.99 0.44
N LEU A 362 21.51 15.30 0.42
CA LEU A 362 21.66 13.94 0.98
C LEU A 362 21.39 13.89 2.49
N LEU A 363 21.56 15.01 3.22
CA LEU A 363 21.22 15.10 4.64
C LEU A 363 19.71 15.24 4.88
N LEU A 364 18.98 15.72 3.88
CA LEU A 364 17.54 15.96 3.94
C LEU A 364 16.73 14.76 3.44
N GLU A 365 17.26 13.96 2.52
CA GLU A 365 16.55 12.82 1.93
C GLU A 365 16.13 11.72 2.93
N PRO A 366 16.90 11.38 3.97
CA PRO A 366 16.44 10.45 5.01
C PRO A 366 15.15 10.90 5.72
N LEU A 367 14.84 12.20 5.72
CA LEU A 367 13.57 12.67 6.28
C LEU A 367 12.37 12.18 5.45
N HIS A 368 12.58 11.75 4.19
CA HIS A 368 11.52 11.22 3.34
C HIS A 368 10.78 10.05 3.98
N GLY A 369 11.49 9.07 4.53
CA GLY A 369 10.87 7.88 5.12
C GLY A 369 9.90 8.24 6.24
N ILE A 370 10.23 9.24 7.06
CA ILE A 370 9.35 9.76 8.12
C ILE A 370 8.13 10.40 7.48
N THR A 371 8.31 11.32 6.52
CA THR A 371 7.18 12.02 5.88
C THR A 371 6.23 11.05 5.16
N PHE A 372 6.76 10.11 4.39
CA PHE A 372 5.94 9.18 3.63
C PHE A 372 5.30 8.14 4.55
N GLY A 373 6.09 7.48 5.40
CA GLY A 373 5.61 6.47 6.33
C GLY A 373 4.55 7.00 7.30
N PHE A 374 4.77 8.17 7.91
CA PHE A 374 3.84 8.74 8.88
C PHE A 374 2.63 9.45 8.24
N THR A 375 2.60 9.59 6.92
CA THR A 375 1.35 9.93 6.19
C THR A 375 0.58 8.66 5.84
N TRP A 376 1.29 7.61 5.40
CA TRP A 376 0.68 6.40 4.86
C TRP A 376 0.14 5.45 5.93
N LEU A 377 0.94 5.14 6.95
CA LEU A 377 0.58 4.21 8.02
C LEU A 377 -0.73 4.57 8.76
N PRO A 378 -0.96 5.82 9.20
CA PRO A 378 -2.22 6.17 9.83
C PRO A 378 -3.40 6.11 8.85
N GLY A 379 -3.17 6.42 7.57
CA GLY A 379 -4.22 6.29 6.55
C GLY A 379 -4.71 4.85 6.41
N VAL A 380 -3.79 3.89 6.33
CA VAL A 380 -4.13 2.45 6.28
C VAL A 380 -4.78 1.98 7.58
N HIS A 381 -4.28 2.45 8.73
CA HIS A 381 -4.86 2.13 10.04
C HIS A 381 -6.32 2.59 10.16
N ILE A 382 -6.60 3.86 9.81
CA ILE A 382 -7.95 4.44 9.82
C ILE A 382 -8.88 3.67 8.87
N VAL A 383 -8.41 3.35 7.66
CA VAL A 383 -9.22 2.58 6.69
C VAL A 383 -9.64 1.22 7.25
N ASN A 384 -8.75 0.55 7.97
CA ASN A 384 -9.00 -0.78 8.53
C ASN A 384 -9.79 -0.79 9.85
N THR A 385 -9.89 0.35 10.53
CA THR A 385 -10.52 0.44 11.86
C THR A 385 -11.84 1.21 11.87
N VAL A 386 -11.98 2.23 11.02
CA VAL A 386 -13.14 3.12 11.01
C VAL A 386 -14.21 2.64 10.02
N PHE A 387 -13.81 2.09 8.88
CA PHE A 387 -14.78 1.64 7.88
C PHE A 387 -15.28 0.22 8.15
N PRO A 388 -16.57 -0.06 7.91
CA PRO A 388 -17.11 -1.41 7.91
C PRO A 388 -16.31 -2.37 7.02
N PRO A 389 -16.15 -3.66 7.38
CA PRO A 389 -15.35 -4.62 6.61
C PRO A 389 -15.76 -4.77 5.13
N ASN A 390 -17.04 -4.58 4.81
CA ASN A 390 -17.54 -4.60 3.42
C ASN A 390 -17.10 -3.35 2.62
N LEU A 391 -16.72 -2.27 3.28
CA LEU A 391 -16.30 -1.01 2.67
C LEU A 391 -14.77 -0.81 2.64
N SER A 392 -13.97 -1.59 3.38
CA SER A 392 -12.53 -1.38 3.54
C SER A 392 -11.75 -1.33 2.21
N ASN A 393 -12.12 -2.16 1.23
CA ASN A 393 -11.51 -2.13 -0.12
C ASN A 393 -11.81 -0.80 -0.84
N SER A 394 -13.05 -0.32 -0.74
CA SER A 394 -13.48 0.95 -1.34
C SER A 394 -12.87 2.16 -0.62
N ALA A 395 -12.75 2.08 0.70
CA ALA A 395 -12.11 3.08 1.55
C ALA A 395 -10.60 3.20 1.27
N THR A 396 -9.92 2.09 1.01
CA THR A 396 -8.52 2.08 0.55
C THR A 396 -8.40 2.87 -0.76
N GLY A 397 -9.31 2.62 -1.72
CA GLY A 397 -9.36 3.39 -2.97
C GLY A 397 -9.53 4.90 -2.75
N PHE A 398 -10.37 5.29 -1.79
CA PHE A 398 -10.55 6.69 -1.38
C PHE A 398 -9.26 7.30 -0.82
N LEU A 399 -8.56 6.60 0.09
CA LEU A 399 -7.27 7.05 0.61
C LEU A 399 -6.27 7.30 -0.53
N TYR A 400 -6.16 6.36 -1.48
CA TYR A 400 -5.32 6.52 -2.67
C TYR A 400 -5.74 7.72 -3.53
N PHE A 401 -7.04 7.96 -3.70
CA PHE A 401 -7.55 9.09 -4.47
C PHE A 401 -7.16 10.45 -3.87
N PHE A 402 -7.23 10.61 -2.55
CA PHE A 402 -6.83 11.86 -1.89
C PHE A 402 -5.31 12.03 -1.91
N VAL A 403 -4.53 10.99 -1.59
CA VAL A 403 -3.06 11.08 -1.46
C VAL A 403 -2.33 11.05 -2.81
N ASN A 404 -2.80 10.23 -3.75
CA ASN A 404 -2.13 9.99 -5.05
C ASN A 404 -2.94 10.49 -6.26
N GLY A 405 -4.13 11.07 -6.05
CA GLY A 405 -4.99 11.65 -7.10
C GLY A 405 -5.00 13.17 -7.04
N ILE A 406 -6.01 13.76 -6.39
CA ILE A 406 -6.25 15.22 -6.41
C ILE A 406 -5.04 16.02 -5.92
N GLY A 407 -4.46 15.62 -4.79
CA GLY A 407 -3.31 16.31 -4.19
C GLY A 407 -2.17 16.47 -5.21
N PRO A 408 -1.60 15.38 -5.72
CA PRO A 408 -0.56 15.44 -6.74
C PRO A 408 -0.90 16.22 -8.00
N ILE A 409 -2.14 16.17 -8.49
CA ILE A 409 -2.58 16.98 -9.66
C ILE A 409 -2.35 18.46 -9.33
N THR A 410 -2.91 18.94 -8.23
CA THR A 410 -2.81 20.35 -7.83
C THR A 410 -1.37 20.76 -7.51
N GLY A 411 -0.62 19.92 -6.80
CA GLY A 411 0.79 20.17 -6.46
C GLY A 411 1.70 20.25 -7.69
N SER A 412 1.44 19.42 -8.72
CA SER A 412 2.20 19.45 -9.97
C SER A 412 1.95 20.72 -10.76
N VAL A 413 0.69 21.11 -10.94
CA VAL A 413 0.30 22.30 -11.72
C VAL A 413 0.74 23.58 -11.02
N LEU A 414 0.39 23.75 -9.74
CA LEU A 414 0.74 24.94 -8.97
C LEU A 414 2.25 25.02 -8.73
N GLY A 415 2.90 23.89 -8.43
CA GLY A 415 4.35 23.82 -8.28
C GLY A 415 5.07 24.30 -9.55
N GLY A 416 4.65 23.82 -10.73
CA GLY A 416 5.25 24.24 -12.00
C GLY A 416 5.06 25.72 -12.30
N ALA A 417 3.86 26.26 -12.06
CA ALA A 417 3.58 27.68 -12.25
C ALA A 417 4.43 28.58 -11.33
N ILE A 418 4.49 28.26 -10.03
CA ILE A 418 5.27 29.03 -9.06
C ILE A 418 6.76 28.91 -9.35
N TYR A 419 7.24 27.71 -9.71
CA TYR A 419 8.63 27.49 -10.10
C TYR A 419 9.02 28.41 -11.26
N GLU A 420 8.20 28.48 -12.31
CA GLU A 420 8.50 29.28 -13.49
C GLU A 420 8.49 30.78 -13.21
N TRP A 421 7.53 31.28 -12.43
CA TRP A 421 7.32 32.71 -12.25
C TRP A 421 8.15 33.31 -11.10
N LEU A 422 8.31 32.56 -10.01
CA LEU A 422 8.93 33.05 -8.77
C LEU A 422 10.20 32.27 -8.39
N GLY A 423 10.51 31.20 -9.12
CA GLY A 423 11.68 30.37 -8.90
C GLY A 423 11.49 29.25 -7.87
N PRO A 424 12.42 28.27 -7.85
CA PRO A 424 12.33 27.07 -7.02
C PRO A 424 12.32 27.35 -5.51
N ARG A 425 13.11 28.33 -5.06
CA ARG A 425 13.23 28.64 -3.62
C ARG A 425 11.92 29.19 -3.06
N VAL A 426 11.23 30.04 -3.82
CA VAL A 426 9.92 30.58 -3.43
C VAL A 426 8.88 29.47 -3.48
N MET A 427 8.90 28.61 -4.49
CA MET A 427 8.04 27.43 -4.58
C MET A 427 8.13 26.57 -3.30
N PHE A 428 9.33 26.18 -2.86
CA PHE A 428 9.49 25.36 -1.66
C PHE A 428 9.02 26.06 -0.38
N ARG A 429 9.30 27.36 -0.23
CA ARG A 429 8.87 28.14 0.95
C ARG A 429 7.36 28.35 0.98
N ALA A 430 6.74 28.63 -0.17
CA ALA A 430 5.30 28.77 -0.30
C ALA A 430 4.60 27.45 0.05
N ALA A 431 5.11 26.32 -0.46
CA ALA A 431 4.58 25.01 -0.13
C ALA A 431 4.72 24.67 1.36
N ALA A 432 5.86 25.02 1.98
CA ALA A 432 6.05 24.90 3.43
C ALA A 432 5.02 25.71 4.21
N PHE A 433 4.76 26.96 3.80
CA PHE A 433 3.77 27.82 4.44
C PHE A 433 2.34 27.28 4.32
N VAL A 434 1.96 26.74 3.15
CA VAL A 434 0.66 26.10 2.97
C VAL A 434 0.51 24.89 3.91
N VAL A 435 1.52 24.01 3.97
CA VAL A 435 1.48 22.84 4.86
C VAL A 435 1.51 23.26 6.34
N PHE A 436 2.17 24.36 6.69
CA PHE A 436 2.11 24.94 8.03
C PHE A 436 0.68 25.33 8.42
N CYS A 437 -0.01 26.07 7.54
CA CYS A 437 -1.41 26.45 7.76
C CYS A 437 -2.31 25.21 7.89
N VAL A 438 -2.10 24.19 7.05
CA VAL A 438 -2.83 22.92 7.12
C VAL A 438 -2.56 22.20 8.44
N LEU A 439 -1.31 22.15 8.91
CA LEU A 439 -0.95 21.53 10.19
C LEU A 439 -1.66 22.21 11.37
N VAL A 440 -1.60 23.54 11.43
CA VAL A 440 -2.26 24.32 12.49
C VAL A 440 -3.76 24.07 12.48
N LEU A 441 -4.38 24.14 11.30
CA LEU A 441 -5.82 23.90 11.13
C LEU A 441 -6.20 22.45 11.51
N PHE A 442 -5.44 21.47 11.03
CA PHE A 442 -5.64 20.05 11.29
C PHE A 442 -5.60 19.73 12.78
N VAL A 443 -4.55 20.17 13.48
CA VAL A 443 -4.39 19.92 14.93
C VAL A 443 -5.47 20.61 15.74
N PHE A 444 -5.82 21.86 15.40
CA PHE A 444 -6.85 22.61 16.11
C PHE A 444 -8.24 21.98 15.91
N LEU A 445 -8.63 21.73 14.65
CA LEU A 445 -9.95 21.17 14.34
C LEU A 445 -10.11 19.74 14.83
N ASP A 446 -9.08 18.88 14.70
CA ASP A 446 -9.20 17.51 15.20
C ASP A 446 -9.38 17.47 16.72
N ARG A 447 -8.65 18.32 17.46
CA ARG A 447 -8.83 18.45 18.92
C ARG A 447 -10.19 19.04 19.31
N TYR A 448 -10.71 19.97 18.51
CA TYR A 448 -12.03 20.55 18.74
C TYR A 448 -13.12 19.49 18.53
N LEU A 449 -13.07 18.77 17.41
CA LEU A 449 -14.04 17.72 17.08
C LEU A 449 -13.98 16.54 18.05
N GLU A 450 -12.79 16.13 18.50
CA GLU A 450 -12.62 15.10 19.53
C GLU A 450 -13.31 15.49 20.85
N LYS A 451 -13.25 16.77 21.25
CA LYS A 451 -13.95 17.28 22.43
C LYS A 451 -15.47 17.33 22.23
N GLU A 452 -15.93 17.77 21.06
CA GLU A 452 -17.36 17.83 20.73
C GLU A 452 -18.00 16.43 20.74
N GLU A 453 -17.29 15.42 20.21
CA GLU A 453 -17.69 14.01 20.24
C GLU A 453 -17.75 13.48 21.68
N ALA A 454 -16.75 13.80 22.53
CA ALA A 454 -16.73 13.39 23.93
C ALA A 454 -17.85 14.04 24.77
N VAL A 455 -18.15 15.32 24.54
CA VAL A 455 -19.25 16.03 25.20
C VAL A 455 -20.60 15.49 24.75
N SER A 456 -20.77 15.18 23.47
CA SER A 456 -22.01 14.62 22.94
C SER A 456 -22.27 13.20 23.46
N ALA A 457 -21.21 12.39 23.59
CA ALA A 457 -21.30 11.04 24.16
C ALA A 457 -21.70 11.08 25.64
N THR A 458 -21.04 11.91 26.45
CA THR A 458 -21.39 12.07 27.87
C THR A 458 -22.81 12.60 28.07
N ALA A 459 -23.25 13.56 27.25
CA ALA A 459 -24.63 14.05 27.27
C ALA A 459 -25.65 12.96 26.91
N GLY A 460 -25.33 12.13 25.91
CA GLY A 460 -26.15 10.98 25.49
C GLY A 460 -26.27 9.91 26.59
N ASP A 461 -25.17 9.57 27.25
CA ASP A 461 -25.14 8.60 28.36
C ASP A 461 -25.94 9.09 29.57
N THR A 462 -25.83 10.39 29.92
CA THR A 462 -26.70 10.98 30.95
C THR A 462 -28.17 10.95 30.57
N LEU A 463 -28.51 11.21 29.31
CA LEU A 463 -29.90 11.17 28.86
C LEU A 463 -30.44 9.73 28.89
N ALA A 464 -29.68 8.76 28.41
CA ALA A 464 -30.01 7.33 28.44
C ALA A 464 -30.24 6.84 29.88
N CYS A 465 -29.32 7.16 30.81
CA CYS A 465 -29.49 6.86 32.23
C CYS A 465 -30.75 7.49 32.82
N THR A 466 -31.07 8.74 32.48
CA THR A 466 -32.30 9.38 32.98
C THR A 466 -33.56 8.76 32.41
N THR A 467 -33.57 8.35 31.13
CA THR A 467 -34.72 7.63 30.56
C THR A 467 -34.89 6.24 31.16
N ASP A 468 -33.82 5.51 31.40
CA ASP A 468 -33.88 4.18 32.03
C ASP A 468 -34.35 4.26 33.48
N ALA A 469 -33.89 5.27 34.25
CA ALA A 469 -34.36 5.52 35.61
C ALA A 469 -35.86 5.92 35.67
N VAL A 470 -36.33 6.69 34.68
CA VAL A 470 -37.75 7.08 34.56
C VAL A 470 -38.63 5.89 34.15
N VAL A 471 -38.14 5.02 33.25
CA VAL A 471 -38.86 3.81 32.81
C VAL A 471 -38.86 2.72 33.89
N ALA A 472 -37.81 2.63 34.71
CA ALA A 472 -37.73 1.72 35.84
C ALA A 472 -38.61 2.12 37.05
N GLY A 473 -39.28 3.27 37.00
CA GLY A 473 -40.17 3.73 38.07
C GLY A 473 -39.45 4.16 39.36
N GLU A 474 -38.14 4.39 39.30
CA GLU A 474 -37.30 4.80 40.44
C GLU A 474 -37.12 6.32 40.46
N VAL A 475 -38.20 7.07 40.64
CA VAL A 475 -38.10 8.46 41.12
C VAL A 475 -38.41 8.47 42.61
N ARG A 476 -37.40 8.15 43.43
CA ARG A 476 -37.41 8.56 44.85
C ARG A 476 -36.73 9.91 44.98
N LEU A 477 -37.54 10.93 45.26
CA LEU A 477 -37.09 12.22 45.76
C LEU A 477 -36.48 12.03 47.15
N SER A 478 -35.19 11.73 47.23
CA SER A 478 -34.40 11.94 48.45
C SER A 478 -32.99 12.33 48.03
N GLY A 479 -32.62 13.56 48.33
CA GLY A 479 -31.33 14.11 47.96
C GLY A 479 -30.20 13.37 48.68
N GLU A 480 -29.40 12.66 47.90
CA GLU A 480 -27.98 12.43 48.19
C GLU A 480 -27.29 12.08 46.88
N SER A 481 -26.20 12.79 46.62
CA SER A 481 -25.40 12.65 45.41
C SER A 481 -24.58 11.36 45.52
N GLU A 482 -25.04 10.28 44.92
CA GLU A 482 -24.16 9.16 44.60
C GLU A 482 -23.86 9.17 43.09
N ARG A 483 -22.55 9.16 42.81
CA ARG A 483 -21.97 9.33 41.48
C ARG A 483 -22.32 8.12 40.60
N CYS A 484 -22.87 8.40 39.42
CA CYS A 484 -22.65 7.58 38.22
C CYS A 484 -21.21 7.75 37.73
#